data_AF-A0A9W9DHE3-F1
#
_entry.id   AF-A0A9W9DHE3-F1
#
_cell.length_a   1.000
_cell.length_b   1.000
_cell.length_c   1.000
_cell.angle_alpha   90.00
_cell.angle_beta   90.00
_cell.angle_gamma   90.00
#
_symmetry.space_group_name_H-M   'P 1'
#
loop_
_entity.id
_entity.type
_entity.pdbx_description
1 polymer ?
#
loop_
_entity_poly.entity_id
_entity_poly.type
_entity_poly.pdbx_seq_one_letter_code
_entity_poly.pdbx_strand_id
1 'polypeptide(L)'
;MKVRRYFDDLENLFTDCNINNELDKKKWTVRYPEEQVAWEWKAMSEYSTATSTFTDFKKVVLSSYPGATDEERGTMRELNRLFKKYKNIGSDDLDEYMALVRRFRAVKKEL
;
A
#
# COMPACT_ATOMS: atom_id res chain seq x y z
N MET A 1 5.08 7.08 6.00
CA MET A 1 5.12 6.57 4.60
C MET A 1 3.85 5.79 4.28
N LYS A 2 3.30 5.87 3.06
CA LYS A 2 2.24 4.96 2.60
C LYS A 2 2.88 3.76 1.89
N VAL A 3 3.15 2.70 2.64
CA VAL A 3 3.95 1.53 2.22
C VAL A 3 3.44 0.91 0.93
N ARG A 4 2.12 0.80 0.75
CA ARG A 4 1.52 0.31 -0.50
C ARG A 4 1.97 1.11 -1.73
N ARG A 5 1.72 2.42 -1.71
CA ARG A 5 2.09 3.32 -2.81
C ARG A 5 3.59 3.29 -3.08
N TYR A 6 4.39 3.16 -2.02
CA TYR A 6 5.84 3.01 -2.15
C TYR A 6 6.21 1.77 -2.98
N PHE A 7 5.59 0.62 -2.72
CA PHE A 7 5.82 -0.59 -3.53
C PHE A 7 5.31 -0.44 -4.97
N ASP A 8 4.15 0.18 -5.17
CA ASP A 8 3.60 0.42 -6.52
C ASP A 8 4.55 1.30 -7.35
N ASP A 9 5.05 2.40 -6.75
CA ASP A 9 6.02 3.30 -7.39
C ASP A 9 7.35 2.57 -7.68
N LEU A 10 7.80 1.70 -6.76
CA LEU A 10 9.04 0.94 -6.91
C LEU A 10 8.96 -0.15 -8.00
N GLU A 11 7.82 -0.82 -8.13
CA GLU A 11 7.59 -1.84 -9.17
C GLU A 11 7.56 -1.23 -10.57
N ASN A 12 6.98 -0.03 -10.72
CA ASN A 12 7.06 0.73 -11.96
C ASN A 12 8.51 1.06 -12.29
N LEU A 13 9.31 1.52 -11.31
CA LEU A 13 10.74 1.79 -11.52
C LEU A 13 11.54 0.55 -11.89
N PHE A 14 11.23 -0.62 -11.30
CA PHE A 14 11.87 -1.87 -11.71
C PHE A 14 11.58 -2.22 -13.15
N THR A 15 10.35 -1.98 -13.61
CA THR A 15 9.95 -2.18 -15.00
C THR A 15 10.71 -1.22 -15.92
N ASP A 16 10.71 0.06 -15.60
CA ASP A 16 11.35 1.12 -16.40
C ASP A 16 12.86 0.93 -16.52
N CYS A 17 13.51 0.44 -15.45
CA CYS A 17 14.94 0.18 -15.39
C CYS A 17 15.32 -1.27 -15.76
N ASN A 18 14.36 -2.11 -16.17
CA ASN A 18 14.55 -3.52 -16.51
C ASN A 18 15.25 -4.35 -15.41
N ILE A 19 14.92 -4.09 -14.14
CA ILE A 19 15.44 -4.79 -12.97
C ILE A 19 14.62 -6.07 -12.74
N ASN A 20 15.14 -7.18 -13.23
CA ASN A 20 14.46 -8.49 -13.16
C ASN A 20 14.97 -9.38 -12.02
N ASN A 21 16.17 -9.11 -11.49
CA ASN A 21 16.77 -9.93 -10.44
C ASN A 21 16.08 -9.70 -9.08
N GLU A 22 15.63 -10.78 -8.44
CA GLU A 22 14.89 -10.74 -7.17
C GLU A 22 15.72 -10.17 -6.00
N LEU A 23 17.02 -10.48 -5.95
CA LEU A 23 17.92 -9.93 -4.93
C LEU A 23 18.12 -8.43 -5.11
N ASP A 24 18.25 -7.97 -6.36
CA ASP A 24 18.39 -6.55 -6.64
C ASP A 24 17.11 -5.80 -6.30
N LYS A 25 15.93 -6.33 -6.67
CA LYS A 25 14.64 -5.74 -6.25
C LYS A 25 14.58 -5.55 -4.73
N LYS A 26 14.89 -6.59 -3.95
CA LYS A 26 14.93 -6.51 -2.47
C LYS A 26 15.92 -5.45 -1.96
N LYS A 27 17.13 -5.39 -2.52
CA LYS A 27 18.14 -4.37 -2.16
C LYS A 27 17.64 -2.95 -2.40
N TRP A 28 16.98 -2.72 -3.54
CA TRP A 28 16.42 -1.41 -3.87
C TRP A 28 15.25 -1.03 -2.95
N THR A 29 14.43 -2.00 -2.52
CA THR A 29 13.34 -1.78 -1.57
C THR A 29 13.80 -1.23 -0.22
N VAL A 30 14.96 -1.63 0.27
CA VAL A 30 15.48 -1.13 1.56
C VAL A 30 16.38 0.10 1.42
N ARG A 31 16.55 0.64 0.20
CA ARG A 31 17.46 1.76 -0.06
C ARG A 31 16.83 3.13 0.17
N TYR A 32 15.56 3.27 -0.18
CA TYR A 32 14.85 4.55 -0.19
C TYR A 32 14.05 4.90 1.08
N PRO A 33 13.57 3.93 1.90
CA PRO A 33 12.95 4.25 3.18
C PRO A 33 13.94 4.92 4.14
N GLU A 34 13.39 5.54 5.19
CA GLU A 34 14.17 6.03 6.33
C GLU A 34 14.99 4.91 6.98
N GLU A 35 16.11 5.26 7.60
CA GLU A 35 17.07 4.30 8.15
C GLU A 35 16.42 3.27 9.09
N GLN A 36 15.54 3.73 9.98
CA GLN A 36 14.81 2.87 10.92
C GLN A 36 13.94 1.85 10.18
N VAL A 37 13.20 2.29 9.16
CA VAL A 37 12.30 1.42 8.37
C VAL A 37 13.12 0.42 7.55
N ALA A 38 14.23 0.87 6.95
CA ALA A 38 15.13 0.01 6.22
C ALA A 38 15.78 -1.05 7.13
N TRP A 39 16.13 -0.69 8.35
CA TRP A 39 16.66 -1.62 9.36
C TRP A 39 15.62 -2.69 9.76
N GLU A 40 14.38 -2.27 10.02
CA GLU A 40 13.25 -3.19 10.31
C GLU A 40 13.01 -4.17 9.16
N TRP A 41 13.01 -3.69 7.92
CA TRP A 41 12.77 -4.53 6.74
C TRP A 41 13.91 -5.51 6.47
N LYS A 42 15.17 -5.11 6.71
CA LYS A 42 16.34 -6.00 6.59
C LYS A 42 16.32 -7.13 7.63
N ALA A 43 15.68 -6.92 8.77
CA ALA A 43 15.53 -7.93 9.82
C ALA A 43 14.52 -9.04 9.48
N MET A 44 13.71 -8.86 8.43
CA MET A 44 12.75 -9.88 7.99
C MET A 44 13.46 -11.07 7.33
N SER A 45 13.00 -12.29 7.62
CA SER A 45 13.56 -13.54 7.06
C SER A 45 13.54 -13.54 5.53
N GLU A 46 12.48 -13.00 4.94
CA GLU A 46 12.25 -12.94 3.52
C GLU A 46 13.25 -12.01 2.82
N TYR A 47 13.81 -11.02 3.50
CA TYR A 47 14.86 -10.19 2.94
C TYR A 47 16.17 -10.98 2.78
N SER A 48 16.55 -11.73 3.83
CA SER A 48 17.85 -12.43 3.89
C SER A 48 17.84 -13.81 3.19
N THR A 49 16.67 -14.41 3.01
CA THR A 49 16.54 -15.74 2.42
C THR A 49 16.69 -15.67 0.90
N ALA A 50 17.72 -16.32 0.36
CA ALA A 50 18.02 -16.32 -1.08
C ALA A 50 16.95 -17.00 -1.95
N THR A 51 16.21 -17.97 -1.40
CA THR A 51 15.10 -18.66 -2.09
C THR A 51 13.79 -17.90 -2.04
N SER A 52 13.68 -16.88 -1.18
CA SER A 52 12.49 -16.04 -1.11
C SER A 52 12.48 -15.08 -2.30
N THR A 53 11.30 -14.83 -2.85
CA THR A 53 11.10 -13.84 -3.91
C THR A 53 10.89 -12.43 -3.34
N PHE A 54 11.02 -11.41 -4.19
CA PHE A 54 10.58 -10.05 -3.86
C PHE A 54 9.10 -10.00 -3.51
N THR A 55 8.26 -10.80 -4.15
CA THR A 55 6.82 -10.90 -3.86
C THR A 55 6.56 -11.41 -2.44
N ASP A 56 7.29 -12.42 -1.98
CA ASP A 56 7.17 -12.95 -0.61
C ASP A 56 7.56 -11.88 0.41
N PHE A 57 8.67 -11.18 0.14
CA PHE A 57 9.13 -10.08 0.98
C PHE A 57 8.12 -8.92 1.02
N LYS A 58 7.63 -8.47 -0.14
CA LYS A 58 6.56 -7.45 -0.25
C LYS A 58 5.33 -7.85 0.57
N LYS A 59 4.90 -9.12 0.49
CA LYS A 59 3.75 -9.63 1.23
C LYS A 59 3.94 -9.51 2.74
N VAL A 60 5.09 -9.93 3.26
CA VAL A 60 5.39 -9.83 4.70
C VAL A 60 5.49 -8.38 5.14
N VAL A 61 6.16 -7.53 4.37
CA VAL A 61 6.22 -6.09 4.65
C VAL A 61 4.81 -5.50 4.72
N LEU A 62 3.95 -5.70 3.71
CA LEU A 62 2.59 -5.17 3.71
C LEU A 62 1.73 -5.72 4.86
N SER A 63 1.92 -6.99 5.25
CA SER A 63 1.22 -7.58 6.39
C SER A 63 1.60 -6.96 7.75
N SER A 64 2.81 -6.40 7.85
CA SER A 64 3.29 -5.74 9.07
C SER A 64 2.71 -4.34 9.28
N TYR A 65 2.04 -3.75 8.27
CA TYR A 65 1.40 -2.43 8.36
C TYR A 65 -0.13 -2.55 8.30
N PRO A 66 -0.83 -2.40 9.44
CA PRO A 66 -2.29 -2.34 9.47
C PRO A 66 -2.79 -1.18 8.59
N GLY A 67 -3.49 -1.50 7.48
CA GLY A 67 -3.96 -0.53 6.48
C GLY A 67 -3.16 -0.47 5.17
N ALA A 68 -2.11 -1.29 5.01
CA ALA A 68 -1.41 -1.49 3.74
C ALA A 68 -1.83 -2.79 3.01
N THR A 69 -2.62 -3.65 3.66
CA THR A 69 -3.17 -4.87 3.04
C THR A 69 -4.30 -4.53 2.07
N ASP A 70 -4.42 -5.28 0.97
CA ASP A 70 -5.52 -5.13 -0.01
C ASP A 70 -6.89 -5.41 0.60
N GLU A 71 -6.91 -6.13 1.72
CA GLU A 71 -8.13 -6.56 2.42
C GLU A 71 -9.03 -5.41 2.88
N GLU A 72 -8.57 -4.16 2.86
CA GLU A 72 -9.45 -3.02 3.08
C GLU A 72 -10.03 -2.44 1.78
N ARG A 73 -9.28 -2.38 0.67
CA ARG A 73 -9.74 -1.69 -0.55
C ARG A 73 -10.79 -2.49 -1.30
N GLY A 74 -11.85 -1.82 -1.75
CA GLY A 74 -12.92 -2.48 -2.52
C GLY A 74 -13.71 -3.48 -1.67
N THR A 75 -13.68 -3.35 -0.34
CA THR A 75 -14.44 -4.23 0.55
C THR A 75 -15.66 -3.55 1.13
N MET A 76 -16.66 -4.35 1.51
CA MET A 76 -17.84 -3.86 2.25
C MET A 76 -17.45 -3.17 3.56
N ARG A 77 -16.29 -3.53 4.14
CA ARG A 77 -15.74 -2.89 5.34
C ARG A 77 -15.28 -1.45 5.05
N GLU A 78 -14.60 -1.21 3.93
CA GLU A 78 -14.23 0.14 3.52
C GLU A 78 -15.44 0.99 3.16
N LEU A 79 -16.43 0.42 2.47
CA LEU A 79 -17.68 1.11 2.17
C LEU A 79 -18.41 1.53 3.46
N ASN A 80 -18.50 0.63 4.44
CA ASN A 80 -19.07 0.94 5.75
C ASN A 80 -18.27 2.02 6.50
N ARG A 81 -16.93 2.01 6.41
CA ARG A 81 -16.08 3.05 6.99
C ARG A 81 -16.32 4.40 6.30
N LEU A 82 -16.51 4.40 4.99
CA LEU A 82 -16.83 5.59 4.21
C LEU A 82 -18.15 6.20 4.68
N PHE A 83 -19.22 5.41 4.76
CA PHE A 83 -20.51 5.90 5.26
C PHE A 83 -20.44 6.39 6.71
N LYS A 84 -19.70 5.69 7.58
CA LYS A 84 -19.48 6.15 8.97
C LYS A 84 -18.76 7.48 9.06
N LYS A 85 -17.76 7.73 8.19
CA LYS A 85 -17.02 8.99 8.16
C LYS A 85 -17.93 10.16 7.76
N TYR A 86 -18.79 9.94 6.78
CA TYR A 86 -19.64 10.96 6.18
C TYR A 86 -21.06 11.00 6.73
N LYS A 87 -21.34 10.31 7.84
CA LYS A 87 -22.69 10.13 8.41
C LYS A 87 -23.40 11.43 8.80
N ASN A 88 -22.65 12.50 9.05
CA ASN A 88 -23.13 13.78 9.57
C ASN A 88 -22.89 14.95 8.59
N ILE A 89 -22.74 14.69 7.29
CA ILE A 89 -22.67 15.77 6.29
C ILE A 89 -23.94 16.62 6.37
N GLY A 90 -23.79 17.93 6.53
CA GLY A 90 -24.87 18.90 6.39
C GLY A 90 -25.14 19.25 4.93
N SER A 91 -26.30 19.84 4.65
CA SER A 91 -26.64 20.34 3.30
C SER A 91 -25.66 21.39 2.77
N ASP A 92 -25.00 22.09 3.69
CA ASP A 92 -24.16 23.24 3.39
C ASP A 92 -22.68 22.83 3.22
N ASP A 93 -22.35 21.55 3.48
CA ASP A 93 -20.99 21.00 3.39
C ASP A 93 -20.69 20.43 1.99
N LEU A 94 -20.80 21.27 0.96
CA LEU A 94 -20.62 20.86 -0.44
C LEU A 94 -19.25 20.20 -0.70
N ASP A 95 -18.19 20.67 -0.06
CA ASP A 95 -16.84 20.11 -0.22
C ASP A 95 -16.73 18.68 0.32
N GLU A 96 -17.33 18.40 1.47
CA GLU A 96 -17.36 17.06 2.05
C GLU A 96 -18.28 16.14 1.24
N TYR A 97 -19.40 16.64 0.71
CA TYR A 97 -20.24 15.89 -0.22
C TYR A 97 -19.47 15.49 -1.48
N MET A 98 -18.75 16.43 -2.09
CA MET A 98 -17.91 16.15 -3.27
C MET A 98 -16.77 15.18 -2.94
N ALA A 99 -16.21 15.24 -1.72
CA ALA A 99 -15.21 14.29 -1.24
C ALA A 99 -15.80 12.87 -1.06
N LEU A 100 -17.01 12.75 -0.51
CA LEU A 100 -17.76 11.49 -0.43
C LEU A 100 -17.97 10.89 -1.83
N VAL A 101 -18.45 11.67 -2.79
CA VAL A 101 -18.69 11.21 -4.17
C VAL A 101 -17.41 10.67 -4.81
N ARG A 102 -16.29 11.40 -4.71
CA ARG A 102 -14.99 10.96 -5.25
C ARG A 102 -14.56 9.64 -4.63
N ARG A 103 -14.66 9.51 -3.31
CA ARG A 103 -14.25 8.29 -2.58
C ARG A 103 -15.18 7.12 -2.88
N PHE A 104 -16.49 7.32 -2.91
CA PHE A 104 -17.46 6.29 -3.24
C PHE A 104 -17.23 5.74 -4.65
N ARG A 105 -16.96 6.61 -5.63
CA ARG A 105 -16.59 6.18 -6.99
C ARG A 105 -15.34 5.30 -7.01
N ALA A 106 -14.33 5.64 -6.21
CA ALA A 106 -13.11 4.83 -6.09
C ALA A 106 -13.41 3.46 -5.47
N VAL A 107 -14.13 3.41 -4.33
CA VAL A 107 -14.47 2.14 -3.67
C VAL A 107 -15.36 1.27 -4.56
N LYS A 108 -16.35 1.84 -5.24
CA LYS A 108 -17.23 1.14 -6.19
C LYS A 108 -16.46 0.50 -7.35
N LYS A 109 -15.37 1.12 -7.81
CA LYS A 109 -14.58 0.59 -8.92
C LYS A 109 -13.82 -0.68 -8.53
N GLU A 110 -13.43 -0.79 -7.26
CA GLU A 110 -12.62 -1.89 -6.72
C GLU A 110 -13.47 -3.01 -6.07
N LEU A 111 -14.78 -2.78 -5.88
CA LEU A 111 -15.80 -3.76 -5.43
C LEU A 111 -16.19 -4.71 -6.57
#